data_AF-A0A2E8E4L6-F1
#
_entry.id   AF-A0A2E8E4L6-F1
#
_cell.length_a   1.000
_cell.length_b   1.000
_cell.length_c   1.000
_cell.angle_alpha   90.00
_cell.angle_beta   90.00
_cell.angle_gamma   90.00
#
_symmetry.space_group_name_H-M   'P 1'
#
loop_
_entity.id
_entity.type
_entity.pdbx_description
1 polymer ?
#
loop_
_entity_poly.entity_id
_entity_poly.type
_entity_poly.pdbx_seq_one_letter_code
_entity_poly.pdbx_strand_id
1 'polypeptide(L)'
;MNRTRIALALVVALASLVAIPAIARAAEYHHVHITASSPSEGVRWYNRHLDCEPVADRPDAADCGGVELIFVVQPTMGSTQGTGVNHIGFSYPDLAAKMAELESVGVRGSGVRLQRFPDGATLRDVPGLFKLGFIFDPWGTRIEMVEDPDTLGFHHIHLSAADPAATLAWYQDVFGGESASLKGQLDGLLFDDVWLLVSEHGEGTPATTQGRAIDHIGFEVADLDAAAPEMRGNGVLFQQEPATPENGRTSAKRAFLVGPDNVRLAVVETGWAGVAVERVAETVTTDAGPYPVPQTPWGEPDMQGVWTGNSAHSIPLERPLDADDVDALTPEEAEARRERGTLGSIWGYEREWRDTTLGYVKTAPSTQVAMVIDPPDGRIPPLTAEAQARADAARGRFGGGRRLAEGPEDLGLFVRCITRGVPGLMMPSIYNNGLQIVQGPGFVAIQKEMIHETRVIPTEPRPALGSNLQSWLGDAHGRWEGDTLVVETTKFNGRAPYRGAGENLTLVERYTRLGPTTLEYQFTMNDPTVWTRPWTGMFRFDKDDEQYELVEYACHEGNYGMTNILSGARSVERAQAEGR
;
A
#
# COMPACT_ATOMS: atom_id res chain seq x y z
N MET A 1 -92.97 44.95 27.72
CA MET A 1 -92.41 44.00 28.71
C MET A 1 -91.92 42.77 27.95
N ASN A 2 -90.75 42.28 28.35
CA ASN A 2 -90.01 41.09 27.88
C ASN A 2 -89.39 41.09 26.48
N ARG A 3 -88.10 41.42 26.52
CA ARG A 3 -87.04 41.05 25.57
C ARG A 3 -86.86 39.54 25.55
N THR A 4 -86.72 38.96 24.37
CA THR A 4 -85.90 37.75 24.18
C THR A 4 -85.18 37.87 22.84
N ARG A 5 -83.88 38.16 22.92
CA ARG A 5 -82.94 38.12 21.79
C ARG A 5 -82.50 36.67 21.63
N ILE A 6 -82.76 36.06 20.47
CA ILE A 6 -82.15 34.77 20.10
C ILE A 6 -80.87 35.12 19.33
N ALA A 7 -79.73 34.86 19.98
CA ALA A 7 -78.42 34.94 19.37
C ALA A 7 -78.15 33.65 18.57
N LEU A 8 -77.86 33.79 17.28
CA LEU A 8 -77.36 32.70 16.45
C LEU A 8 -75.82 32.70 16.60
N ALA A 9 -75.30 31.73 17.34
CA ALA A 9 -73.87 31.54 17.52
C ALA A 9 -73.27 30.89 16.26
N LEU A 10 -72.35 31.61 15.60
CA LEU A 10 -71.45 31.05 14.59
C LEU A 10 -70.43 30.16 15.33
N VAL A 11 -70.47 28.85 15.11
CA VAL A 11 -69.39 27.94 15.50
C VAL A 11 -68.32 28.03 14.41
N VAL A 12 -67.26 28.78 14.68
CA VAL A 12 -66.02 28.71 13.91
C VAL A 12 -65.26 27.49 14.40
N ALA A 13 -65.24 26.43 13.61
CA ALA A 13 -64.33 25.31 13.82
C ALA A 13 -62.92 25.78 13.45
N LEU A 14 -62.11 26.10 14.47
CA LEU A 14 -60.68 26.30 14.30
C LEU A 14 -60.06 24.92 14.02
N ALA A 15 -59.86 24.60 12.74
CA ALA A 15 -58.96 23.52 12.35
C ALA A 15 -57.53 24.03 12.59
N SER A 16 -57.00 23.73 13.77
CA SER A 16 -55.55 23.81 14.02
C SER A 16 -54.88 22.79 13.10
N LEU A 17 -54.41 23.24 11.94
CA LEU A 17 -53.35 22.55 11.21
C LEU A 17 -52.12 22.56 12.14
N VAL A 18 -51.93 21.46 12.86
CA VAL A 18 -50.60 21.10 13.32
C VAL A 18 -49.82 20.81 12.05
N ALA A 19 -48.99 21.76 11.64
CA ALA A 19 -47.92 21.47 10.70
C ALA A 19 -47.03 20.44 11.39
N ILE A 20 -47.23 19.16 11.04
CA ILE A 20 -46.22 18.14 11.27
C ILE A 20 -44.99 18.65 10.52
N PRO A 21 -43.83 18.87 11.18
CA PRO A 21 -42.63 19.18 10.44
C PRO A 21 -42.44 18.01 9.47
N ALA A 22 -42.37 18.33 8.18
CA ALA A 22 -41.98 17.33 7.20
C ALA A 22 -40.64 16.78 7.69
N ILE A 23 -40.64 15.52 8.12
CA ILE A 23 -39.42 14.79 8.42
C ILE A 23 -38.55 14.98 7.16
N ALA A 24 -37.39 15.63 7.33
CA ALA A 24 -36.37 15.65 6.30
C ALA A 24 -36.21 14.19 5.85
N ARG A 25 -36.34 13.92 4.54
CA ARG A 25 -36.11 12.56 4.03
C ARG A 25 -34.77 12.07 4.58
N ALA A 26 -34.75 10.86 5.13
CA ALA A 26 -33.52 10.24 5.65
C ALA A 26 -32.41 10.39 4.60
N ALA A 27 -31.22 10.76 5.06
CA ALA A 27 -30.07 10.86 4.18
C ALA A 27 -29.73 9.46 3.66
N GLU A 28 -29.37 9.37 2.39
CA GLU A 28 -28.93 8.11 1.79
C GLU A 28 -27.42 7.97 2.02
N TYR A 29 -26.96 6.76 2.30
CA TYR A 29 -25.53 6.52 2.40
C TYR A 29 -24.91 6.57 0.99
N HIS A 30 -23.88 7.41 0.79
CA HIS A 30 -23.42 7.73 -0.57
C HIS A 30 -22.02 7.18 -0.89
N HIS A 31 -21.02 7.40 -0.04
CA HIS A 31 -19.64 7.06 -0.42
C HIS A 31 -18.68 6.83 0.76
N VAL A 32 -17.60 6.10 0.50
CA VAL A 32 -16.38 6.06 1.35
C VAL A 32 -15.25 6.75 0.60
N HIS A 33 -14.55 7.67 1.25
CA HIS A 33 -13.27 8.18 0.75
C HIS A 33 -12.09 7.37 1.31
N ILE A 34 -11.41 6.66 0.43
CA ILE A 34 -10.24 5.82 0.75
C ILE A 34 -8.98 6.51 0.24
N THR A 35 -7.98 6.62 1.09
CA THR A 35 -6.66 7.13 0.69
C THR A 35 -6.00 6.12 -0.23
N ALA A 36 -5.58 6.56 -1.43
CA ALA A 36 -4.88 5.74 -2.40
C ALA A 36 -3.57 6.39 -2.87
N SER A 37 -2.65 5.61 -3.44
CA SER A 37 -1.49 6.13 -4.17
C SER A 37 -1.96 6.92 -5.34
N SER A 38 -2.73 6.26 -6.22
CA SER A 38 -3.33 6.80 -7.42
C SER A 38 -4.79 6.37 -7.39
N PRO A 39 -5.75 7.26 -7.74
CA PRO A 39 -7.16 6.90 -7.69
C PRO A 39 -7.48 5.71 -8.58
N SER A 40 -6.83 5.66 -9.75
CA SER A 40 -7.01 4.60 -10.73
C SER A 40 -6.50 3.23 -10.27
N GLU A 41 -5.45 3.20 -9.44
CA GLU A 41 -4.95 1.98 -8.78
C GLU A 41 -5.97 1.47 -7.75
N GLY A 42 -6.56 2.39 -6.97
CA GLY A 42 -7.68 2.13 -6.06
C GLY A 42 -8.85 1.43 -6.75
N VAL A 43 -9.39 2.09 -7.79
CA VAL A 43 -10.52 1.57 -8.57
C VAL A 43 -10.23 0.19 -9.12
N ARG A 44 -9.05 -0.01 -9.74
CA ARG A 44 -8.67 -1.30 -10.32
C ARG A 44 -8.46 -2.39 -9.28
N TRP A 45 -7.89 -2.06 -8.11
CA TRP A 45 -7.68 -3.02 -7.04
C TRP A 45 -9.02 -3.54 -6.49
N TYR A 46 -9.93 -2.62 -6.18
CA TYR A 46 -11.27 -2.97 -5.67
C TYR A 46 -12.11 -3.70 -6.73
N ASN A 47 -12.00 -3.34 -8.01
CA ASN A 47 -12.61 -4.10 -9.09
C ASN A 47 -12.06 -5.52 -9.21
N ARG A 48 -10.74 -5.68 -9.14
CA ARG A 48 -10.09 -7.00 -9.29
C ARG A 48 -10.34 -7.93 -8.12
N HIS A 49 -10.39 -7.40 -6.90
CA HIS A 49 -10.36 -8.22 -5.68
C HIS A 49 -11.68 -8.27 -4.94
N LEU A 50 -12.51 -7.23 -5.04
CA LEU A 50 -13.75 -7.09 -4.28
C LEU A 50 -14.98 -6.90 -5.16
N ASP A 51 -14.87 -7.26 -6.45
CA ASP A 51 -15.98 -7.32 -7.40
C ASP A 51 -16.73 -5.99 -7.58
N CYS A 52 -16.07 -4.85 -7.30
CA CYS A 52 -16.60 -3.51 -7.56
C CYS A 52 -16.49 -3.13 -9.04
N GLU A 53 -17.32 -2.22 -9.54
CA GLU A 53 -17.31 -1.76 -10.93
C GLU A 53 -16.76 -0.34 -11.05
N PRO A 54 -15.86 -0.04 -12.00
CA PRO A 54 -15.41 1.34 -12.24
C PRO A 54 -16.59 2.25 -12.62
N VAL A 55 -16.68 3.43 -12.02
CA VAL A 55 -17.73 4.40 -12.36
C VAL A 55 -17.36 5.13 -13.65
N ALA A 56 -18.30 5.18 -14.60
CA ALA A 56 -18.09 5.84 -15.89
C ALA A 56 -17.75 7.33 -15.70
N ASP A 57 -16.75 7.82 -16.43
CA ASP A 57 -16.25 9.20 -16.36
C ASP A 57 -15.78 9.67 -14.96
N ARG A 58 -15.51 8.73 -14.04
CA ARG A 58 -14.94 8.96 -12.69
C ARG A 58 -13.75 8.00 -12.47
N PRO A 59 -12.54 8.37 -12.92
CA PRO A 59 -11.34 7.51 -12.81
C PRO A 59 -10.88 7.30 -11.35
N ASP A 60 -11.52 8.00 -10.42
CA ASP A 60 -11.29 7.98 -8.99
C ASP A 60 -12.34 7.19 -8.21
N ALA A 61 -13.37 6.62 -8.84
CA ALA A 61 -14.47 5.97 -8.13
C ALA A 61 -14.76 4.54 -8.63
N ALA A 62 -15.13 3.67 -7.70
CA ALA A 62 -15.65 2.33 -7.96
C ALA A 62 -17.00 2.15 -7.24
N ASP A 63 -18.01 1.63 -7.93
CA ASP A 63 -19.28 1.22 -7.37
C ASP A 63 -19.15 -0.21 -6.81
N CYS A 64 -19.44 -0.38 -5.52
CA CYS A 64 -19.34 -1.66 -4.84
C CYS A 64 -20.71 -2.23 -4.44
N GLY A 65 -21.71 -2.12 -5.32
CA GLY A 65 -23.07 -2.59 -5.04
C GLY A 65 -23.96 -1.48 -4.49
N GLY A 66 -23.95 -0.32 -5.16
CA GLY A 66 -24.70 0.88 -4.79
C GLY A 66 -23.93 1.85 -3.90
N VAL A 67 -22.74 1.46 -3.43
CA VAL A 67 -21.84 2.30 -2.64
C VAL A 67 -20.64 2.73 -3.46
N GLU A 68 -20.42 4.04 -3.61
CA GLU A 68 -19.20 4.54 -4.26
C GLU A 68 -18.02 4.54 -3.30
N LEU A 69 -16.95 3.82 -3.64
CA LEU A 69 -15.63 4.01 -3.05
C LEU A 69 -14.84 4.99 -3.91
N ILE A 70 -14.46 6.11 -3.32
CA ILE A 70 -13.73 7.18 -4.00
C ILE A 70 -12.31 7.23 -3.45
N PHE A 71 -11.34 7.23 -4.36
CA PHE A 71 -9.93 7.12 -4.03
C PHE A 71 -9.22 8.47 -4.14
N VAL A 72 -8.57 8.89 -3.06
CA VAL A 72 -7.90 10.19 -2.98
C VAL A 72 -6.41 10.08 -2.75
N VAL A 73 -5.63 10.88 -3.46
CA VAL A 73 -4.17 10.93 -3.30
C VAL A 73 -3.82 11.79 -2.09
N GLN A 74 -3.41 11.15 -1.00
CA GLN A 74 -2.86 11.84 0.18
C GLN A 74 -1.94 10.94 1.00
N PRO A 75 -0.99 11.49 1.78
CA PRO A 75 -0.24 10.72 2.77
C PRO A 75 -1.18 10.16 3.83
N THR A 76 -1.08 8.86 4.13
CA THR A 76 -1.85 8.23 5.21
C THR A 76 -1.12 8.36 6.55
N MET A 77 -1.84 8.75 7.60
CA MET A 77 -1.33 8.80 8.97
C MET A 77 -1.40 7.44 9.68
N GLY A 78 -2.07 6.45 9.08
CA GLY A 78 -2.20 5.10 9.64
C GLY A 78 -3.39 4.32 9.09
N SER A 79 -3.48 3.05 9.48
CA SER A 79 -4.63 2.19 9.12
C SER A 79 -5.94 2.68 9.74
N THR A 80 -7.06 2.08 9.35
CA THR A 80 -8.38 2.33 9.97
C THR A 80 -8.52 1.80 11.40
N GLN A 81 -7.64 0.88 11.82
CA GLN A 81 -7.65 0.34 13.18
C GLN A 81 -7.45 1.44 14.22
N GLY A 82 -8.28 1.44 15.25
CA GLY A 82 -8.24 2.43 16.33
C GLY A 82 -8.87 3.78 15.99
N THR A 83 -9.44 3.93 14.79
CA THR A 83 -10.12 5.16 14.35
C THR A 83 -11.63 5.01 14.42
N GLY A 84 -12.34 6.13 14.28
CA GLY A 84 -13.81 6.17 14.31
C GLY A 84 -14.46 5.25 13.28
N VAL A 85 -13.93 5.15 12.05
CA VAL A 85 -14.30 4.09 11.10
C VAL A 85 -13.28 2.95 11.23
N ASN A 86 -13.67 1.84 11.85
CA ASN A 86 -12.75 0.74 12.11
C ASN A 86 -12.48 -0.09 10.86
N HIS A 87 -13.55 -0.44 10.12
CA HIS A 87 -13.48 -1.23 8.89
C HIS A 87 -14.77 -1.08 8.05
N ILE A 88 -14.69 -1.54 6.81
CA ILE A 88 -15.83 -1.75 5.91
C ILE A 88 -16.01 -3.25 5.64
N GLY A 89 -17.24 -3.68 5.40
CA GLY A 89 -17.62 -5.08 5.25
C GLY A 89 -18.01 -5.44 3.82
N PHE A 90 -17.56 -6.59 3.33
CA PHE A 90 -18.01 -7.20 2.08
C PHE A 90 -18.47 -8.63 2.29
N SER A 91 -19.58 -8.99 1.67
CA SER A 91 -20.19 -10.31 1.80
C SER A 91 -20.09 -11.13 0.52
N TYR A 92 -19.82 -12.43 0.69
CA TYR A 92 -19.67 -13.39 -0.38
C TYR A 92 -20.45 -14.68 -0.08
N PRO A 93 -20.96 -15.38 -1.11
CA PRO A 93 -21.71 -16.62 -0.91
C PRO A 93 -20.83 -17.79 -0.41
N ASP A 94 -19.55 -17.78 -0.73
CA ASP A 94 -18.55 -18.74 -0.22
C ASP A 94 -17.30 -17.97 0.20
N LEU A 95 -17.25 -17.62 1.49
CA LEU A 95 -16.15 -16.84 2.03
C LEU A 95 -14.85 -17.64 2.08
N ALA A 96 -14.93 -18.96 2.27
CA ALA A 96 -13.75 -19.81 2.30
C ALA A 96 -13.03 -19.84 0.95
N ALA A 97 -13.79 -19.95 -0.15
CA ALA A 97 -13.25 -19.86 -1.50
C ALA A 97 -12.65 -18.49 -1.77
N LYS A 98 -13.37 -17.40 -1.44
CA LYS A 98 -12.89 -16.02 -1.65
C LYS A 98 -11.60 -15.73 -0.87
N MET A 99 -11.52 -16.15 0.39
CA MET A 99 -10.32 -15.96 1.20
C MET A 99 -9.12 -16.79 0.69
N ALA A 100 -9.36 -18.00 0.18
CA ALA A 100 -8.30 -18.81 -0.44
C ALA A 100 -7.79 -18.18 -1.76
N GLU A 101 -8.69 -17.60 -2.56
CA GLU A 101 -8.32 -16.80 -3.73
C GLU A 101 -7.42 -15.63 -3.31
N LEU A 102 -7.88 -14.82 -2.37
CA LEU A 102 -7.14 -13.64 -1.88
C LEU A 102 -5.79 -14.00 -1.25
N GLU A 103 -5.69 -15.12 -0.53
CA GLU A 103 -4.41 -15.62 -0.01
C GLU A 103 -3.45 -15.98 -1.14
N SER A 104 -3.94 -16.64 -2.20
CA SER A 104 -3.12 -17.03 -3.35
C SER A 104 -2.56 -15.82 -4.12
N VAL A 105 -3.31 -14.72 -4.14
CA VAL A 105 -2.94 -13.47 -4.80
C VAL A 105 -2.02 -12.63 -3.91
N GLY A 106 -2.28 -12.56 -2.60
CA GLY A 106 -1.41 -11.90 -1.61
C GLY A 106 -0.01 -12.51 -1.54
N VAL A 107 0.13 -13.84 -1.70
CA VAL A 107 1.43 -14.54 -1.81
C VAL A 107 2.19 -14.17 -3.10
N ARG A 108 1.50 -13.61 -4.10
CA ARG A 108 2.07 -13.15 -5.38
C ARG A 108 2.33 -11.64 -5.45
N GLY A 109 2.15 -10.91 -4.33
CA GLY A 109 2.54 -9.49 -4.25
C GLY A 109 1.49 -8.49 -4.74
N SER A 110 0.20 -8.85 -4.76
CA SER A 110 -0.92 -7.95 -5.12
C SER A 110 -1.32 -6.95 -4.03
N GLY A 111 -0.65 -6.97 -2.87
CA GLY A 111 -0.92 -6.05 -1.77
C GLY A 111 -2.12 -6.40 -0.88
N VAL A 112 -2.78 -7.55 -1.09
CA VAL A 112 -3.79 -8.07 -0.15
C VAL A 112 -3.09 -8.70 1.06
N ARG A 113 -3.40 -8.24 2.28
CA ARG A 113 -2.85 -8.81 3.53
C ARG A 113 -3.96 -9.40 4.39
N LEU A 114 -3.93 -10.71 4.61
CA LEU A 114 -4.88 -11.39 5.49
C LEU A 114 -4.54 -11.13 6.96
N GLN A 115 -5.56 -10.87 7.77
CA GLN A 115 -5.46 -10.85 9.23
C GLN A 115 -5.66 -12.26 9.77
N ARG A 116 -4.78 -12.69 10.67
CA ARG A 116 -4.94 -13.94 11.41
C ARG A 116 -5.47 -13.66 12.81
N PHE A 117 -6.36 -14.53 13.28
CA PHE A 117 -6.80 -14.59 14.67
C PHE A 117 -5.67 -15.12 15.57
N PRO A 118 -5.77 -14.97 16.91
CA PRO A 118 -4.72 -15.41 17.84
C PRO A 118 -4.36 -16.91 17.75
N ASP A 119 -5.29 -17.74 17.28
CA ASP A 119 -5.10 -19.17 17.03
C ASP A 119 -4.46 -19.48 15.66
N GLY A 120 -4.15 -18.45 14.87
CA GLY A 120 -3.54 -18.55 13.54
C GLY A 120 -4.53 -18.75 12.39
N ALA A 121 -5.83 -18.92 12.67
CA ALA A 121 -6.86 -19.04 11.64
C ALA A 121 -7.11 -17.71 10.92
N THR A 122 -7.55 -17.76 9.66
CA THR A 122 -7.95 -16.58 8.86
C THR A 122 -9.46 -16.37 8.81
N LEU A 123 -10.22 -17.37 9.26
CA LEU A 123 -11.67 -17.40 9.28
C LEU A 123 -12.17 -17.77 10.67
N ARG A 124 -13.31 -17.20 11.03
CA ARG A 124 -14.02 -17.50 12.26
C ARG A 124 -15.51 -17.64 11.98
N ASP A 125 -16.10 -18.71 12.46
CA ASP A 125 -17.55 -18.88 12.48
C ASP A 125 -18.10 -18.28 13.78
N VAL A 126 -19.03 -17.33 13.66
CA VAL A 126 -19.72 -16.73 14.80
C VAL A 126 -21.15 -17.30 14.85
N PRO A 127 -21.46 -18.15 15.86
CA PRO A 127 -22.76 -18.82 15.93
C PRO A 127 -23.95 -17.85 15.91
N GLY A 128 -24.82 -18.01 14.92
CA GLY A 128 -26.03 -17.21 14.77
C GLY A 128 -25.81 -15.84 14.10
N LEU A 129 -24.59 -15.53 13.65
CA LEU A 129 -24.28 -14.34 12.87
C LEU A 129 -23.85 -14.76 11.45
N PHE A 130 -22.55 -14.91 11.21
CA PHE A 130 -21.97 -15.41 9.96
C PHE A 130 -20.53 -15.88 10.18
N LYS A 131 -19.96 -16.53 9.16
CA LYS A 131 -18.51 -16.72 9.05
C LYS A 131 -17.88 -15.42 8.62
N LEU A 132 -16.74 -15.06 9.21
CA LEU A 132 -16.01 -13.84 8.92
C LEU A 132 -14.50 -14.04 8.88
N GLY A 133 -13.82 -13.15 8.17
CA GLY A 133 -12.38 -12.99 8.16
C GLY A 133 -12.04 -11.52 7.92
N PHE A 134 -10.77 -11.15 8.08
CA PHE A 134 -10.34 -9.78 7.79
C PHE A 134 -9.17 -9.77 6.81
N ILE A 135 -9.20 -8.80 5.92
CA ILE A 135 -8.09 -8.46 5.04
C ILE A 135 -7.74 -6.98 5.21
N PHE A 136 -6.58 -6.61 4.70
CA PHE A 136 -6.21 -5.22 4.49
C PHE A 136 -5.93 -5.02 3.02
N ASP A 137 -6.45 -3.90 2.50
CA ASP A 137 -6.00 -3.38 1.22
C ASP A 137 -4.56 -2.82 1.33
N PRO A 138 -3.92 -2.46 0.21
CA PRO A 138 -2.56 -1.94 0.22
C PRO A 138 -2.41 -0.67 1.06
N TRP A 139 -3.47 0.14 1.16
CA TRP A 139 -3.46 1.46 1.81
C TRP A 139 -3.72 1.40 3.32
N GLY A 140 -4.02 0.20 3.84
CA GLY A 140 -4.25 -0.02 5.27
C GLY A 140 -5.72 0.09 5.68
N THR A 141 -6.64 0.07 4.74
CA THR A 141 -8.07 -0.10 5.03
C THR A 141 -8.29 -1.51 5.53
N ARG A 142 -8.80 -1.64 6.75
CA ARG A 142 -9.25 -2.94 7.27
C ARG A 142 -10.60 -3.25 6.62
N ILE A 143 -10.72 -4.46 6.10
CA ILE A 143 -11.93 -4.92 5.41
C ILE A 143 -12.37 -6.22 6.07
N GLU A 144 -13.60 -6.26 6.56
CA GLU A 144 -14.23 -7.49 7.02
C GLU A 144 -14.87 -8.21 5.84
N MET A 145 -14.58 -9.50 5.75
CA MET A 145 -15.09 -10.38 4.71
C MET A 145 -16.07 -11.33 5.39
N VAL A 146 -17.34 -11.33 4.99
CA VAL A 146 -18.40 -12.08 5.66
C VAL A 146 -19.09 -13.06 4.69
N GLU A 147 -19.70 -14.09 5.26
CA GLU A 147 -20.53 -15.05 4.52
C GLU A 147 -22.00 -14.83 4.88
N ASP A 148 -22.62 -13.80 4.29
CA ASP A 148 -24.06 -13.55 4.44
C ASP A 148 -24.78 -13.66 3.08
N PRO A 149 -25.44 -14.78 2.78
CA PRO A 149 -26.12 -14.97 1.49
C PRO A 149 -27.33 -14.06 1.30
N ASP A 150 -27.84 -13.43 2.38
CA ASP A 150 -29.00 -12.53 2.31
C ASP A 150 -28.60 -11.14 1.78
N THR A 151 -27.33 -10.74 1.98
CA THR A 151 -26.80 -9.42 1.60
C THR A 151 -25.41 -9.61 1.00
N LEU A 152 -25.29 -9.59 -0.33
CA LEU A 152 -24.03 -9.78 -1.06
C LEU A 152 -23.42 -8.43 -1.49
N GLY A 153 -22.10 -8.37 -1.64
CA GLY A 153 -21.40 -7.14 -2.02
C GLY A 153 -21.03 -6.29 -0.81
N PHE A 154 -21.01 -4.96 -0.94
CA PHE A 154 -20.77 -4.06 0.19
C PHE A 154 -21.87 -4.24 1.24
N HIS A 155 -21.47 -4.61 2.46
CA HIS A 155 -22.39 -5.10 3.49
C HIS A 155 -22.58 -4.12 4.63
N HIS A 156 -21.50 -3.52 5.15
CA HIS A 156 -21.59 -2.64 6.31
C HIS A 156 -20.41 -1.69 6.44
N ILE A 157 -20.60 -0.66 7.26
CA ILE A 157 -19.53 0.17 7.81
C ILE A 157 -19.55 -0.03 9.31
N HIS A 158 -18.37 -0.31 9.87
CA HIS A 158 -18.24 -0.58 11.29
C HIS A 158 -17.51 0.57 11.98
N LEU A 159 -18.24 1.33 12.79
CA LEU A 159 -17.71 2.41 13.59
C LEU A 159 -17.18 1.90 14.94
N SER A 160 -16.15 2.57 15.46
CA SER A 160 -15.68 2.39 16.82
C SER A 160 -16.07 3.62 17.61
N ALA A 161 -16.67 3.46 18.79
CA ALA A 161 -17.06 4.59 19.63
C ALA A 161 -16.94 4.28 21.12
N ALA A 162 -16.79 5.31 21.95
CA ALA A 162 -16.77 5.17 23.40
C ALA A 162 -18.15 4.73 23.96
N ASP A 163 -19.24 5.18 23.33
CA ASP A 163 -20.60 4.78 23.66
C ASP A 163 -21.35 4.42 22.37
N PRO A 164 -21.45 3.12 22.04
CA PRO A 164 -22.09 2.67 20.80
C PRO A 164 -23.56 3.07 20.70
N ALA A 165 -24.31 3.01 21.81
CA ALA A 165 -25.74 3.31 21.81
C ALA A 165 -26.00 4.80 21.60
N ALA A 166 -25.23 5.67 22.28
CA ALA A 166 -25.32 7.11 22.08
C ALA A 166 -24.87 7.52 20.67
N THR A 167 -23.87 6.83 20.12
CA THR A 167 -23.39 7.07 18.74
C THR A 167 -24.46 6.70 17.72
N LEU A 168 -25.06 5.51 17.82
CA LEU A 168 -26.18 5.10 16.96
C LEU A 168 -27.35 6.10 17.05
N ALA A 169 -27.73 6.53 18.26
CA ALA A 169 -28.78 7.52 18.44
C ALA A 169 -28.45 8.87 17.78
N TRP A 170 -27.18 9.30 17.85
CA TRP A 170 -26.73 10.53 17.20
C TRP A 170 -26.79 10.43 15.68
N TYR A 171 -26.29 9.34 15.08
CA TYR A 171 -26.37 9.13 13.64
C TYR A 171 -27.83 9.06 13.17
N GLN A 172 -28.71 8.45 13.97
CA GLN A 172 -30.14 8.40 13.68
C GLN A 172 -30.79 9.77 13.71
N ASP A 173 -30.46 10.61 14.70
CA ASP A 173 -31.02 11.95 14.83
C ASP A 173 -30.53 12.89 13.71
N VAL A 174 -29.28 12.74 13.27
CA VAL A 174 -28.66 13.64 12.28
C VAL A 174 -28.95 13.22 10.83
N PHE A 175 -28.90 11.93 10.53
CA PHE A 175 -29.01 11.41 9.17
C PHE A 175 -30.24 10.54 8.94
N GLY A 176 -30.92 10.08 10.00
CA GLY A 176 -31.98 9.09 9.90
C GLY A 176 -31.42 7.66 9.87
N GLY A 177 -32.07 6.78 9.10
CA GLY A 177 -31.78 5.35 9.09
C GLY A 177 -32.69 4.56 10.03
N GLU A 178 -33.04 3.35 9.61
CA GLU A 178 -33.94 2.47 10.36
C GLU A 178 -33.15 1.73 11.45
N SER A 179 -33.55 1.89 12.71
CA SER A 179 -32.99 1.08 13.79
C SER A 179 -33.39 -0.38 13.60
N ALA A 180 -32.39 -1.23 13.44
CA ALA A 180 -32.59 -2.65 13.23
C ALA A 180 -31.50 -3.46 13.94
N SER A 181 -31.70 -4.78 13.99
CA SER A 181 -30.74 -5.70 14.61
C SER A 181 -30.32 -6.76 13.59
N LEU A 182 -29.06 -6.69 13.16
CA LEU A 182 -28.49 -7.61 12.19
C LEU A 182 -28.44 -9.02 12.79
N LYS A 183 -29.20 -9.94 12.16
CA LYS A 183 -29.45 -11.32 12.61
C LYS A 183 -29.92 -11.41 14.09
N GLY A 184 -30.50 -10.33 14.63
CA GLY A 184 -30.93 -10.24 16.02
C GLY A 184 -29.79 -10.25 17.06
N GLN A 185 -28.55 -9.97 16.65
CA GLN A 185 -27.38 -9.97 17.54
C GLN A 185 -26.63 -8.64 17.60
N LEU A 186 -26.62 -7.87 16.51
CA LEU A 186 -25.89 -6.60 16.41
C LEU A 186 -26.87 -5.47 16.12
N ASP A 187 -27.04 -4.57 17.09
CA ASP A 187 -27.85 -3.37 16.89
C ASP A 187 -27.12 -2.37 15.97
N GLY A 188 -27.86 -1.79 15.04
CA GLY A 188 -27.33 -0.88 14.04
C GLY A 188 -28.40 0.00 13.40
N LEU A 189 -27.96 0.83 12.47
CA LEU A 189 -28.85 1.58 11.58
C LEU A 189 -28.75 1.04 10.17
N LEU A 190 -29.89 0.89 9.52
CA LEU A 190 -29.97 0.51 8.12
C LEU A 190 -30.27 1.75 7.28
N PHE A 191 -29.35 2.06 6.36
CA PHE A 191 -29.50 3.09 5.34
C PHE A 191 -29.65 2.39 3.99
N ASP A 192 -30.90 2.24 3.56
CA ASP A 192 -31.31 1.38 2.44
C ASP A 192 -30.83 -0.06 2.62
N ASP A 193 -29.78 -0.47 1.91
CA ASP A 193 -29.20 -1.83 1.99
C ASP A 193 -27.87 -1.87 2.77
N VAL A 194 -27.41 -0.73 3.30
CA VAL A 194 -26.11 -0.61 3.97
C VAL A 194 -26.28 -0.50 5.49
N TRP A 195 -25.60 -1.39 6.21
CA TRP A 195 -25.58 -1.36 7.68
C TRP A 195 -24.52 -0.41 8.22
N LEU A 196 -24.91 0.48 9.12
CA LEU A 196 -24.02 1.22 10.00
C LEU A 196 -24.02 0.54 11.38
N LEU A 197 -22.92 -0.14 11.70
CA LEU A 197 -22.73 -0.86 12.95
C LEU A 197 -21.76 -0.07 13.84
N VAL A 198 -21.93 -0.16 15.16
CA VAL A 198 -21.04 0.51 16.11
C VAL A 198 -20.61 -0.48 17.18
N SER A 199 -19.32 -0.50 17.50
CA SER A 199 -18.78 -1.26 18.64
C SER A 199 -17.97 -0.41 19.58
N GLU A 200 -17.93 -0.87 20.83
CA GLU A 200 -17.20 -0.19 21.90
C GLU A 200 -15.70 -0.14 21.59
N HIS A 201 -15.13 1.05 21.71
CA HIS A 201 -13.70 1.28 21.63
C HIS A 201 -13.07 1.12 23.02
N GLY A 202 -12.26 0.09 23.21
CA GLY A 202 -11.73 -0.30 24.52
C GLY A 202 -10.81 0.71 25.22
N GLU A 203 -10.33 1.75 24.50
CA GLU A 203 -9.42 2.77 25.03
C GLU A 203 -10.07 4.17 25.13
N GLY A 204 -11.41 4.26 25.10
CA GLY A 204 -12.15 5.52 25.20
C GLY A 204 -12.57 6.09 23.84
N THR A 205 -12.29 7.36 23.56
CA THR A 205 -12.66 7.98 22.28
C THR A 205 -11.66 7.58 21.19
N PRO A 206 -12.10 7.05 20.04
CA PRO A 206 -11.19 6.65 18.96
C PRO A 206 -10.49 7.83 18.30
N ALA A 207 -9.41 7.55 17.57
CA ALA A 207 -8.70 8.54 16.78
C ALA A 207 -9.55 9.04 15.59
N THR A 208 -9.24 10.24 15.10
CA THR A 208 -9.93 10.80 13.93
C THR A 208 -9.66 10.01 12.67
N THR A 209 -10.65 9.94 11.77
CA THR A 209 -10.49 9.35 10.44
C THR A 209 -9.78 10.29 9.47
N GLN A 210 -9.75 11.60 9.73
CA GLN A 210 -9.13 12.57 8.82
C GLN A 210 -7.65 12.21 8.59
N GLY A 211 -7.27 12.02 7.33
CA GLY A 211 -5.92 11.61 6.91
C GLY A 211 -5.55 10.15 7.21
N ARG A 212 -6.49 9.31 7.65
CA ARG A 212 -6.30 7.86 7.80
C ARG A 212 -6.65 7.13 6.49
N ALA A 213 -6.48 5.80 6.48
CA ALA A 213 -6.78 4.99 5.30
C ALA A 213 -8.23 5.16 4.79
N ILE A 214 -9.21 5.24 5.68
CA ILE A 214 -10.53 5.84 5.37
C ILE A 214 -10.52 7.26 5.92
N ASP A 215 -10.66 8.26 5.04
CA ASP A 215 -10.63 9.68 5.44
C ASP A 215 -11.99 10.13 5.99
N HIS A 216 -13.06 9.84 5.25
CA HIS A 216 -14.43 10.17 5.61
C HIS A 216 -15.44 9.24 4.94
N ILE A 217 -16.65 9.25 5.49
CA ILE A 217 -17.83 8.64 4.88
C ILE A 217 -18.85 9.72 4.53
N GLY A 218 -19.61 9.50 3.46
CA GLY A 218 -20.51 10.49 2.87
C GLY A 218 -21.98 10.11 2.98
N PHE A 219 -22.80 11.09 3.32
CA PHE A 219 -24.26 11.00 3.32
C PHE A 219 -24.84 12.03 2.34
N GLU A 220 -25.86 11.63 1.59
CA GLU A 220 -26.58 12.48 0.64
C GLU A 220 -27.83 13.08 1.26
N VAL A 221 -28.04 14.38 1.04
CA VAL A 221 -29.28 15.08 1.36
C VAL A 221 -29.84 15.78 0.13
N ALA A 222 -31.16 15.94 0.07
CA ALA A 222 -31.82 16.60 -1.05
C ALA A 222 -31.52 18.11 -1.15
N ASP A 223 -31.34 18.79 -0.02
CA ASP A 223 -31.06 20.23 0.06
C ASP A 223 -30.21 20.53 1.30
N LEU A 224 -28.94 20.88 1.08
CA LEU A 224 -27.99 21.13 2.15
C LEU A 224 -28.21 22.46 2.88
N ASP A 225 -28.81 23.46 2.21
CA ASP A 225 -29.16 24.74 2.84
C ASP A 225 -30.32 24.58 3.82
N ALA A 226 -31.25 23.64 3.52
CA ALA A 226 -32.35 23.29 4.41
C ALA A 226 -31.90 22.38 5.57
N ALA A 227 -31.03 21.39 5.31
CA ALA A 227 -30.59 20.45 6.34
C ALA A 227 -29.61 21.06 7.35
N ALA A 228 -28.70 21.95 6.92
CA ALA A 228 -27.65 22.47 7.80
C ALA A 228 -28.17 23.25 9.04
N PRO A 229 -29.21 24.11 8.95
CA PRO A 229 -29.80 24.73 10.13
C PRO A 229 -30.38 23.75 11.16
N GLU A 230 -31.00 22.66 10.71
CA GLU A 230 -31.55 21.61 11.58
C GLU A 230 -30.43 20.86 12.30
N MET A 231 -29.40 20.42 11.55
CA MET A 231 -28.19 19.80 12.12
C MET A 231 -27.54 20.69 13.19
N ARG A 232 -27.42 22.00 12.93
CA ARG A 232 -26.90 22.95 13.94
C ARG A 232 -27.83 23.06 15.16
N GLY A 233 -29.15 23.02 14.95
CA GLY A 233 -30.15 22.99 16.01
C GLY A 233 -29.98 21.80 16.96
N ASN A 234 -29.53 20.65 16.42
CA ASN A 234 -29.23 19.43 17.18
C ASN A 234 -27.79 19.37 17.72
N GLY A 235 -27.03 20.47 17.60
CA GLY A 235 -25.69 20.59 18.18
C GLY A 235 -24.56 20.00 17.32
N VAL A 236 -24.81 19.70 16.04
CA VAL A 236 -23.79 19.19 15.11
C VAL A 236 -22.76 20.29 14.78
N LEU A 237 -21.48 19.93 14.85
CA LEU A 237 -20.37 20.82 14.52
C LEU A 237 -19.94 20.68 13.06
N PHE A 238 -19.88 21.80 12.35
CA PHE A 238 -19.38 21.88 10.97
C PHE A 238 -17.88 22.22 10.98
N GLN A 239 -17.07 21.34 10.41
CA GLN A 239 -15.66 21.62 10.08
C GLN A 239 -15.53 22.47 8.82
N GLN A 240 -16.41 22.22 7.83
CA GLN A 240 -16.51 23.03 6.62
C GLN A 240 -17.98 23.32 6.36
N GLU A 241 -18.30 24.60 6.19
CA GLU A 241 -19.64 25.07 5.88
C GLU A 241 -20.09 24.62 4.47
N PRO A 242 -21.40 24.45 4.24
CA PRO A 242 -21.95 24.15 2.92
C PRO A 242 -21.41 25.08 1.83
N ALA A 243 -20.70 24.52 0.87
CA ALA A 243 -20.10 25.26 -0.23
C ALA A 243 -20.07 24.43 -1.52
N THR A 244 -20.20 25.10 -2.66
CA THR A 244 -19.88 24.52 -3.96
C THR A 244 -18.36 24.54 -4.14
N PRO A 245 -17.69 23.40 -4.34
CA PRO A 245 -16.25 23.36 -4.56
C PRO A 245 -15.83 24.12 -5.82
N GLU A 246 -14.66 24.78 -5.78
CA GLU A 246 -14.04 25.38 -6.96
C GLU A 246 -13.79 24.28 -8.02
N ASN A 247 -14.17 24.53 -9.28
CA ASN A 247 -14.14 23.56 -10.39
C ASN A 247 -15.00 22.30 -10.20
N GLY A 248 -16.05 22.37 -9.37
CA GLY A 248 -17.04 21.30 -9.26
C GLY A 248 -17.73 21.00 -10.60
N ARG A 249 -17.97 19.72 -10.89
CA ARG A 249 -18.71 19.29 -12.10
C ARG A 249 -20.19 19.70 -12.05
N THR A 250 -20.70 20.07 -10.87
CA THR A 250 -22.09 20.49 -10.64
C THR A 250 -22.16 21.65 -9.65
N SER A 251 -23.32 22.30 -9.57
CA SER A 251 -23.59 23.35 -8.58
C SER A 251 -23.92 22.80 -7.18
N ALA A 252 -23.99 21.47 -7.02
CA ALA A 252 -24.34 20.81 -5.77
C ALA A 252 -23.31 21.13 -4.67
N LYS A 253 -23.79 21.31 -3.44
CA LYS A 253 -22.96 21.69 -2.30
C LYS A 253 -22.41 20.48 -1.56
N ARG A 254 -21.32 20.71 -0.82
CA ARG A 254 -20.84 19.79 0.22
C ARG A 254 -20.52 20.53 1.51
N ALA A 255 -20.59 19.82 2.63
CA ALA A 255 -20.10 20.24 3.94
C ALA A 255 -19.30 19.10 4.58
N PHE A 256 -18.48 19.45 5.59
CA PHE A 256 -17.84 18.44 6.45
C PHE A 256 -18.25 18.63 7.91
N LEU A 257 -18.59 17.52 8.55
CA LEU A 257 -18.97 17.41 9.95
C LEU A 257 -18.01 16.47 10.68
N VAL A 258 -18.10 16.45 12.01
CA VAL A 258 -17.40 15.49 12.87
C VAL A 258 -18.42 14.77 13.73
N GLY A 259 -18.41 13.44 13.64
CA GLY A 259 -19.21 12.56 14.49
C GLY A 259 -18.66 12.49 15.93
N PRO A 260 -19.47 12.02 16.89
CA PRO A 260 -19.07 11.87 18.31
C PRO A 260 -17.90 10.88 18.51
N ASP A 261 -17.65 10.04 17.52
CA ASP A 261 -16.62 9.03 17.37
C ASP A 261 -15.38 9.52 16.58
N ASN A 262 -15.25 10.83 16.37
CA ASN A 262 -14.18 11.49 15.59
C ASN A 262 -14.15 11.09 14.09
N VAL A 263 -15.24 10.54 13.57
CA VAL A 263 -15.40 10.30 12.14
C VAL A 263 -15.63 11.62 11.44
N ARG A 264 -14.80 11.89 10.43
CA ARG A 264 -15.05 12.96 9.47
C ARG A 264 -16.17 12.51 8.54
N LEU A 265 -17.19 13.35 8.41
CA LEU A 265 -18.40 13.06 7.65
C LEU A 265 -18.55 14.07 6.53
N ALA A 266 -18.72 13.62 5.30
CA ALA A 266 -19.15 14.47 4.21
C ALA A 266 -20.68 14.47 4.13
N VAL A 267 -21.28 15.64 3.99
CA VAL A 267 -22.69 15.76 3.62
C VAL A 267 -22.75 16.42 2.27
N VAL A 268 -23.31 15.72 1.29
CA VAL A 268 -23.39 16.16 -0.10
C VAL A 268 -24.83 16.34 -0.52
N GLU A 269 -25.06 17.32 -1.39
CA GLU A 269 -26.37 17.53 -2.00
C GLU A 269 -26.57 16.61 -3.21
N THR A 270 -27.80 16.16 -3.46
CA THR A 270 -28.15 15.32 -4.60
C THR A 270 -27.64 15.88 -5.94
N GLY A 271 -27.02 15.00 -6.74
CA GLY A 271 -26.42 15.37 -8.02
C GLY A 271 -25.02 15.98 -7.91
N TRP A 272 -24.30 15.75 -6.81
CA TRP A 272 -22.87 16.06 -6.72
C TRP A 272 -22.03 15.09 -7.56
N ALA A 273 -21.33 15.59 -8.58
CA ALA A 273 -20.52 14.74 -9.48
C ALA A 273 -19.00 14.81 -9.25
N GLY A 274 -18.56 15.37 -8.11
CA GLY A 274 -17.13 15.51 -7.81
C GLY A 274 -16.46 16.75 -8.38
N VAL A 275 -15.17 16.89 -8.11
CA VAL A 275 -14.30 17.96 -8.65
C VAL A 275 -13.59 17.45 -9.90
N ALA A 276 -13.54 18.26 -10.97
CA ALA A 276 -12.68 17.97 -12.10
C ALA A 276 -11.24 18.33 -11.76
N VAL A 277 -10.34 17.34 -11.72
CA VAL A 277 -8.91 17.60 -11.59
C VAL A 277 -8.36 17.89 -12.99
N GLU A 278 -8.22 19.17 -13.33
CA GLU A 278 -7.47 19.58 -14.52
C GLU A 278 -5.99 19.28 -14.28
N ARG A 279 -5.48 18.21 -14.88
CA ARG A 279 -4.04 17.90 -14.83
C ARG A 279 -3.35 18.53 -16.03
N VAL A 280 -2.50 19.52 -15.76
CA VAL A 280 -1.43 19.87 -16.69
C VAL A 280 -0.40 18.74 -16.63
N ALA A 281 -0.34 17.93 -17.68
CA ALA A 281 0.68 16.89 -17.79
C ALA A 281 2.03 17.57 -18.01
N GLU A 282 2.81 17.77 -16.94
CA GLU A 282 4.22 18.07 -17.09
C GLU A 282 4.98 16.74 -17.18
N THR A 283 5.45 16.43 -18.39
CA THR A 283 6.19 15.21 -18.68
C THR A 283 7.57 15.33 -18.06
N VAL A 284 7.85 14.58 -16.99
CA VAL A 284 9.24 14.41 -16.51
C VAL A 284 9.91 13.41 -17.45
N THR A 285 10.58 13.93 -18.46
CA THR A 285 11.29 13.15 -19.47
C THR A 285 12.49 12.43 -18.84
N THR A 286 12.80 11.22 -19.32
CA THR A 286 14.10 10.57 -19.08
C THR A 286 15.27 11.24 -19.82
N ASP A 287 14.99 12.27 -20.60
CA ASP A 287 15.98 13.07 -21.34
C ASP A 287 16.71 14.03 -20.41
N ALA A 288 17.59 13.50 -19.56
CA ALA A 288 18.67 14.30 -19.02
C ALA A 288 19.62 14.65 -20.18
N GLY A 289 19.77 15.94 -20.48
CA GLY A 289 20.76 16.42 -21.46
C GLY A 289 22.19 15.97 -21.09
N PRO A 290 23.14 16.00 -22.03
CA PRO A 290 24.50 15.52 -21.79
C PRO A 290 25.15 16.29 -20.63
N TYR A 291 25.31 15.61 -19.49
CA TYR A 291 26.04 16.12 -18.34
C TYR A 291 27.54 15.89 -18.57
N PRO A 292 28.39 16.94 -18.58
CA PRO A 292 29.82 16.77 -18.71
C PRO A 292 30.38 16.14 -17.43
N VAL A 293 30.62 14.83 -17.48
CA VAL A 293 31.11 14.08 -16.32
C VAL A 293 32.53 14.56 -15.99
N PRO A 294 32.80 14.98 -14.73
CA PRO A 294 34.15 15.32 -14.30
C PRO A 294 35.10 14.15 -14.55
N GLN A 295 36.37 14.43 -14.80
CA GLN A 295 37.38 13.40 -15.06
C GLN A 295 38.30 13.27 -13.85
N THR A 296 38.73 12.04 -13.58
CA THR A 296 39.79 11.76 -12.61
C THR A 296 41.13 12.35 -13.10
N PRO A 297 42.14 12.52 -12.22
CA PRO A 297 43.47 12.98 -12.63
C PRO A 297 44.17 12.10 -13.67
N TRP A 298 43.70 10.86 -13.87
CA TRP A 298 44.21 9.91 -14.86
C TRP A 298 43.30 9.73 -16.09
N GLY A 299 42.25 10.56 -16.23
CA GLY A 299 41.45 10.64 -17.45
C GLY A 299 40.33 9.62 -17.60
N GLU A 300 39.81 9.09 -16.49
CA GLU A 300 38.57 8.31 -16.47
C GLU A 300 37.40 9.18 -15.99
N PRO A 301 36.14 8.88 -16.37
CA PRO A 301 34.98 9.53 -15.78
C PRO A 301 34.91 9.34 -14.25
N ASP A 302 34.69 10.43 -13.53
CA ASP A 302 34.66 10.49 -12.06
C ASP A 302 33.24 10.25 -11.52
N MET A 303 33.10 9.11 -10.87
CA MET A 303 31.90 8.60 -10.19
C MET A 303 32.07 8.54 -8.67
N GLN A 304 33.19 9.04 -8.14
CA GLN A 304 33.49 8.94 -6.72
C GLN A 304 32.46 9.69 -5.86
N GLY A 305 32.20 9.13 -4.68
CA GLY A 305 31.33 9.72 -3.67
C GLY A 305 30.50 8.69 -2.94
N VAL A 306 29.67 9.20 -2.02
CA VAL A 306 28.65 8.42 -1.33
C VAL A 306 27.30 8.65 -2.02
N TRP A 307 26.65 7.56 -2.37
CA TRP A 307 25.40 7.51 -3.10
C TRP A 307 24.36 6.74 -2.28
N THR A 308 23.09 7.10 -2.38
CA THR A 308 22.01 6.49 -1.60
C THR A 308 20.88 6.04 -2.53
N GLY A 309 20.36 4.84 -2.29
CA GLY A 309 19.19 4.30 -3.02
C GLY A 309 17.86 4.70 -2.38
N ASN A 310 17.84 5.74 -1.54
CA ASN A 310 16.70 6.06 -0.68
C ASN A 310 15.46 6.48 -1.46
N SER A 311 15.61 7.25 -2.55
CA SER A 311 14.48 7.63 -3.40
C SER A 311 13.87 6.42 -4.14
N ALA A 312 14.62 5.34 -4.31
CA ALA A 312 14.26 4.20 -5.16
C ALA A 312 13.66 3.01 -4.41
N HIS A 313 13.66 2.99 -3.07
CA HIS A 313 13.22 1.80 -2.30
C HIS A 313 11.74 1.43 -2.41
N SER A 314 10.88 2.36 -2.81
CA SER A 314 9.46 2.11 -3.01
C SER A 314 9.10 1.74 -4.45
N ILE A 315 10.07 1.71 -5.37
CA ILE A 315 9.84 1.31 -6.76
C ILE A 315 9.67 -0.23 -6.80
N PRO A 316 8.56 -0.76 -7.34
CA PRO A 316 8.42 -2.20 -7.53
C PRO A 316 9.37 -2.70 -8.63
N LEU A 317 9.83 -3.95 -8.51
CA LEU A 317 10.73 -4.54 -9.51
C LEU A 317 10.04 -4.66 -10.88
N GLU A 318 8.87 -5.28 -10.91
CA GLU A 318 8.06 -5.45 -12.12
C GLU A 318 6.90 -4.45 -12.10
N ARG A 319 6.50 -3.97 -13.28
CA ARG A 319 5.33 -3.13 -13.47
C ARG A 319 4.10 -3.85 -12.92
N PRO A 320 3.34 -3.24 -12.00
CA PRO A 320 2.06 -3.82 -11.56
C PRO A 320 1.15 -4.10 -12.76
N LEU A 321 0.35 -5.17 -12.73
CA LEU A 321 -0.63 -5.53 -13.80
C LEU A 321 -1.65 -4.43 -14.08
N ASP A 322 -1.77 -3.51 -13.16
CA ASP A 322 -2.69 -2.40 -13.06
C ASP A 322 -1.99 -1.06 -13.30
N ALA A 323 -0.78 -1.02 -13.86
CA ALA A 323 -0.07 0.21 -14.19
C ALA A 323 0.54 0.19 -15.61
N ASP A 324 0.01 -0.63 -16.52
CA ASP A 324 0.53 -0.81 -17.88
C ASP A 324 0.56 0.51 -18.69
N ASP A 325 -0.41 1.40 -18.49
CA ASP A 325 -0.56 2.67 -19.23
C ASP A 325 0.00 3.92 -18.52
N VAL A 326 0.67 3.77 -17.37
CA VAL A 326 1.19 4.92 -16.59
C VAL A 326 2.68 5.08 -16.85
N ASP A 327 3.09 6.20 -17.46
CA ASP A 327 4.51 6.43 -17.74
C ASP A 327 5.31 6.82 -16.50
N ALA A 328 4.72 7.66 -15.63
CA ALA A 328 5.32 8.11 -14.37
C ALA A 328 4.23 8.43 -13.34
N LEU A 329 4.56 8.31 -12.05
CA LEU A 329 3.74 8.79 -10.95
C LEU A 329 3.89 10.31 -10.77
N THR A 330 2.87 10.98 -10.26
CA THR A 330 3.02 12.33 -9.70
C THR A 330 3.81 12.28 -8.38
N PRO A 331 4.40 13.40 -7.92
CA PRO A 331 5.10 13.46 -6.64
C PRO A 331 4.24 12.99 -5.45
N GLU A 332 2.96 13.35 -5.44
CA GLU A 332 2.01 12.96 -4.39
C GLU A 332 1.72 11.45 -4.44
N GLU A 333 1.54 10.89 -5.64
CA GLU A 333 1.34 9.44 -5.82
C GLU A 333 2.60 8.65 -5.40
N ALA A 334 3.80 9.18 -5.68
CA ALA A 334 5.07 8.59 -5.29
C ALA A 334 5.30 8.61 -3.76
N GLU A 335 4.91 9.69 -3.09
CA GLU A 335 4.96 9.80 -1.62
C GLU A 335 3.98 8.85 -0.94
N ALA A 336 2.73 8.81 -1.43
CA ALA A 336 1.74 7.85 -0.93
C ALA A 336 2.19 6.39 -1.15
N ARG A 337 2.85 6.08 -2.28
CA ARG A 337 3.46 4.76 -2.52
C ARG A 337 4.56 4.44 -1.51
N ARG A 338 5.45 5.40 -1.23
CA ARG A 338 6.54 5.23 -0.28
C ARG A 338 6.00 4.94 1.12
N GLU A 339 5.06 5.73 1.61
CA GLU A 339 4.45 5.54 2.93
C GLU A 339 3.81 4.16 3.09
N ARG A 340 3.13 3.65 2.05
CA ARG A 340 2.64 2.27 2.03
C ARG A 340 3.74 1.23 2.15
N GLY A 341 4.79 1.33 1.35
CA GLY A 341 5.91 0.39 1.39
C GLY A 341 6.55 0.34 2.78
N THR A 342 6.60 1.49 3.47
CA THR A 342 7.03 1.58 4.86
C THR A 342 6.05 0.89 5.83
N LEU A 343 4.74 1.15 5.71
CA LEU A 343 3.70 0.52 6.54
C LEU A 343 3.64 -1.00 6.38
N GLY A 344 3.83 -1.52 5.18
CA GLY A 344 3.82 -2.96 4.89
C GLY A 344 5.07 -3.73 5.34
N SER A 345 6.07 -3.03 5.89
CA SER A 345 7.36 -3.62 6.29
C SER A 345 7.37 -4.09 7.76
N ILE A 346 8.48 -4.70 8.18
CA ILE A 346 8.72 -5.09 9.59
C ILE A 346 8.66 -3.91 10.58
N TRP A 347 8.70 -2.67 10.07
CA TRP A 347 8.60 -1.42 10.83
C TRP A 347 7.22 -0.78 10.76
N GLY A 348 6.17 -1.55 10.42
CA GLY A 348 4.79 -1.12 10.20
C GLY A 348 4.03 -0.58 11.43
N TYR A 349 4.70 0.20 12.29
CA TYR A 349 4.07 1.00 13.33
C TYR A 349 3.47 2.29 12.71
N GLU A 350 2.46 2.84 13.41
CA GLU A 350 1.89 4.15 13.08
C GLU A 350 2.99 5.21 13.04
N ARG A 351 2.84 6.22 12.18
CA ARG A 351 3.87 7.24 11.92
C ARG A 351 4.41 7.88 13.20
N GLU A 352 3.56 8.04 14.21
CA GLU A 352 3.84 8.65 15.52
C GLU A 352 4.77 7.81 16.42
N TRP A 353 4.84 6.49 16.20
CA TRP A 353 5.68 5.57 16.97
C TRP A 353 6.98 5.19 16.23
N ARG A 354 7.25 5.80 15.07
CA ARG A 354 8.45 5.56 14.27
C ARG A 354 9.61 6.43 14.77
N ASP A 355 10.30 5.99 15.82
CA ASP A 355 11.64 6.51 16.12
C ASP A 355 12.69 5.71 15.32
N THR A 356 12.66 5.89 13.99
CA THR A 356 13.59 5.22 13.08
C THR A 356 14.32 6.23 12.21
N THR A 357 15.51 5.85 11.75
CA THR A 357 16.38 6.63 10.88
C THR A 357 15.73 7.07 9.55
N LEU A 358 14.50 6.62 9.26
CA LEU A 358 13.67 7.09 8.13
C LEU A 358 13.34 8.58 8.18
N GLY A 359 13.35 9.20 9.38
CA GLY A 359 13.22 10.66 9.53
C GLY A 359 14.39 11.47 8.93
N TYR A 360 15.50 10.82 8.54
CA TYR A 360 16.67 11.47 7.94
C TYR A 360 16.69 11.44 6.40
N VAL A 361 15.74 10.76 5.76
CA VAL A 361 15.67 10.70 4.29
C VAL A 361 15.02 11.97 3.76
N LYS A 362 15.84 12.92 3.32
CA LYS A 362 15.41 14.22 2.77
C LYS A 362 15.11 14.20 1.27
N THR A 363 15.46 13.12 0.57
CA THR A 363 15.20 13.01 -0.87
C THR A 363 13.75 12.64 -1.13
N ALA A 364 13.17 13.31 -2.14
CA ALA A 364 11.83 12.98 -2.63
C ALA A 364 11.83 11.53 -3.19
N PRO A 365 10.73 10.79 -3.03
CA PRO A 365 10.59 9.47 -3.64
C PRO A 365 10.64 9.58 -5.17
N SER A 366 11.20 8.55 -5.80
CA SER A 366 11.18 8.43 -7.25
C SER A 366 9.75 8.29 -7.76
N THR A 367 9.44 8.97 -8.87
CA THR A 367 8.18 8.86 -9.60
C THR A 367 8.17 7.67 -10.58
N GLN A 368 9.27 6.94 -10.69
CA GLN A 368 9.39 5.78 -11.57
C GLN A 368 8.39 4.68 -11.18
N VAL A 369 7.68 4.14 -12.17
CA VAL A 369 6.60 3.16 -11.96
C VAL A 369 7.13 1.76 -11.61
N ALA A 370 8.18 1.30 -12.29
CA ALA A 370 8.81 0.01 -12.05
C ALA A 370 10.29 0.01 -12.43
N MET A 371 11.08 -0.91 -11.86
CA MET A 371 12.51 -1.01 -12.15
C MET A 371 12.80 -1.67 -13.51
N VAL A 372 12.07 -2.71 -13.90
CA VAL A 372 12.26 -3.34 -15.22
C VAL A 372 11.89 -2.36 -16.32
N ILE A 373 12.84 -2.11 -17.22
CA ILE A 373 12.69 -1.21 -18.38
C ILE A 373 12.79 -1.95 -19.72
N ASP A 374 13.40 -3.13 -19.71
CA ASP A 374 13.41 -4.05 -20.85
C ASP A 374 13.13 -5.46 -20.32
N PRO A 375 12.04 -6.11 -20.75
CA PRO A 375 11.10 -5.68 -21.78
C PRO A 375 10.30 -4.40 -21.46
N PRO A 376 9.81 -3.65 -22.47
CA PRO A 376 9.09 -2.39 -22.26
C PRO A 376 7.79 -2.49 -21.47
N ASP A 377 7.21 -3.69 -21.39
CA ASP A 377 6.06 -3.97 -20.51
C ASP A 377 6.41 -3.91 -19.01
N GLY A 378 7.70 -3.75 -18.69
CA GLY A 378 8.21 -3.68 -17.33
C GLY A 378 8.10 -5.00 -16.57
N ARG A 379 8.01 -6.15 -17.25
CA ARG A 379 7.88 -7.47 -16.62
C ARG A 379 9.06 -8.37 -16.91
N ILE A 380 9.42 -9.21 -15.95
CA ILE A 380 10.49 -10.18 -16.19
C ILE A 380 9.98 -11.25 -17.17
N PRO A 381 10.78 -11.63 -18.18
CA PRO A 381 10.41 -12.64 -19.15
C PRO A 381 10.01 -13.97 -18.49
N PRO A 382 9.15 -14.76 -19.15
CA PRO A 382 8.77 -16.08 -18.66
C PRO A 382 9.99 -16.98 -18.41
N LEU A 383 9.87 -17.85 -17.40
CA LEU A 383 10.85 -18.88 -17.11
C LEU A 383 10.90 -19.92 -18.24
N THR A 384 12.06 -20.56 -18.42
CA THR A 384 12.17 -21.75 -19.26
C THR A 384 11.37 -22.91 -18.67
N ALA A 385 11.01 -23.90 -19.49
CA ALA A 385 10.26 -25.08 -19.03
C ALA A 385 11.02 -25.83 -17.90
N GLU A 386 12.35 -25.95 -18.04
CA GLU A 386 13.21 -26.57 -17.04
C GLU A 386 13.27 -25.76 -15.75
N ALA A 387 13.38 -24.43 -15.85
CA ALA A 387 13.39 -23.56 -14.67
C ALA A 387 12.04 -23.53 -13.96
N GLN A 388 10.95 -23.52 -14.72
CA GLN A 388 9.59 -23.62 -14.20
C GLN A 388 9.39 -24.95 -13.45
N ALA A 389 9.82 -26.08 -14.03
CA ALA A 389 9.78 -27.39 -13.37
C ALA A 389 10.61 -27.42 -12.08
N ARG A 390 11.81 -26.81 -12.06
CA ARG A 390 12.61 -26.66 -10.83
C ARG A 390 11.90 -25.82 -9.77
N ALA A 391 11.28 -24.70 -10.18
CA ALA A 391 10.55 -23.81 -9.28
C ALA A 391 9.32 -24.51 -8.68
N ASP A 392 8.56 -25.27 -9.48
CA ASP A 392 7.37 -25.98 -9.01
C ASP A 392 7.74 -27.17 -8.11
N ALA A 393 8.83 -27.88 -8.40
CA ALA A 393 9.37 -28.91 -7.51
C ALA A 393 9.84 -28.31 -6.16
N ALA A 394 10.47 -27.13 -6.19
CA ALA A 394 10.85 -26.42 -4.96
C ALA A 394 9.59 -25.98 -4.18
N ARG A 395 8.59 -25.39 -4.83
CA ARG A 395 7.31 -25.03 -4.21
C ARG A 395 6.61 -26.24 -3.60
N GLY A 396 6.58 -27.38 -4.28
CA GLY A 396 6.02 -28.63 -3.73
C GLY A 396 6.75 -29.14 -2.48
N ARG A 397 8.04 -28.83 -2.32
CA ARG A 397 8.84 -29.16 -1.13
C ARG A 397 8.63 -28.20 0.05
N PHE A 398 8.22 -26.96 -0.22
CA PHE A 398 7.97 -25.91 0.80
C PHE A 398 6.49 -25.60 1.03
N GLY A 399 5.58 -26.16 0.22
CA GLY A 399 4.14 -25.84 0.17
C GLY A 399 3.23 -26.66 1.08
N GLY A 400 3.77 -27.39 2.05
CA GLY A 400 2.99 -28.24 2.99
C GLY A 400 3.15 -27.88 4.47
N GLY A 401 3.80 -26.76 4.77
CA GLY A 401 4.22 -26.38 6.12
C GLY A 401 5.68 -25.94 6.08
N ARG A 402 6.01 -24.87 6.80
CA ARG A 402 7.41 -24.45 6.98
C ARG A 402 8.19 -25.62 7.57
N ARG A 403 9.04 -26.28 6.78
CA ARG A 403 10.05 -27.20 7.32
C ARG A 403 10.80 -26.43 8.39
N LEU A 404 10.75 -26.93 9.61
CA LEU A 404 11.48 -26.36 10.72
C LEU A 404 12.98 -26.42 10.38
N ALA A 405 13.70 -25.32 10.57
CA ALA A 405 15.14 -25.31 10.34
C ALA A 405 15.80 -26.34 11.26
N GLU A 406 16.55 -27.27 10.68
CA GLU A 406 17.35 -28.27 11.41
C GLU A 406 18.66 -27.65 11.89
N GLY A 407 19.25 -26.81 11.05
CA GLY A 407 20.50 -26.12 11.34
C GLY A 407 20.57 -24.73 10.71
N PRO A 408 21.64 -23.98 11.03
CA PRO A 408 21.85 -22.65 10.45
C PRO A 408 21.97 -22.69 8.92
N GLU A 409 22.36 -23.82 8.32
CA GLU A 409 22.44 -24.00 6.87
C GLU A 409 21.09 -23.94 6.16
N ASP A 410 19.98 -24.18 6.86
CA ASP A 410 18.63 -24.05 6.32
C ASP A 410 18.14 -22.59 6.27
N LEU A 411 18.89 -21.66 6.87
CA LEU A 411 18.57 -20.24 6.87
C LEU A 411 19.15 -19.53 5.64
N GLY A 412 18.45 -18.49 5.19
CA GLY A 412 18.90 -17.64 4.08
C GLY A 412 20.26 -16.98 4.35
N LEU A 413 21.04 -16.78 3.29
CA LEU A 413 22.40 -16.23 3.36
C LEU A 413 22.48 -14.87 4.04
N PHE A 414 21.44 -14.04 3.89
CA PHE A 414 21.34 -12.74 4.54
C PHE A 414 21.27 -12.86 6.07
N VAL A 415 20.44 -13.76 6.60
CA VAL A 415 20.32 -14.01 8.05
C VAL A 415 21.64 -14.54 8.63
N ARG A 416 22.39 -15.27 7.80
CA ARG A 416 23.71 -15.82 8.14
C ARG A 416 24.86 -14.85 7.90
N CYS A 417 24.58 -13.61 7.48
CA CYS A 417 25.57 -12.57 7.20
C CYS A 417 26.62 -12.95 6.14
N ILE A 418 26.26 -13.81 5.19
CA ILE A 418 27.19 -14.28 4.16
C ILE A 418 27.22 -13.30 2.98
N THR A 419 26.07 -13.08 2.34
CA THR A 419 25.96 -12.28 1.12
C THR A 419 24.49 -12.02 0.77
N ARG A 420 24.21 -10.95 0.02
CA ARG A 420 22.94 -10.76 -0.71
C ARG A 420 23.05 -11.12 -2.20
N GLY A 421 24.25 -11.45 -2.67
CA GLY A 421 24.57 -11.71 -4.07
C GLY A 421 24.39 -10.46 -4.95
N VAL A 422 24.73 -10.56 -6.23
CA VAL A 422 24.39 -9.53 -7.24
C VAL A 422 23.24 -10.02 -8.13
N PRO A 423 22.29 -9.15 -8.52
CA PRO A 423 22.19 -7.73 -8.18
C PRO A 423 21.54 -7.47 -6.80
N GLY A 424 21.22 -8.51 -6.02
CA GLY A 424 20.49 -8.40 -4.75
C GLY A 424 21.07 -7.43 -3.72
N LEU A 425 22.39 -7.29 -3.64
CA LEU A 425 23.09 -6.33 -2.78
C LEU A 425 22.90 -4.89 -3.24
N MET A 426 22.73 -4.66 -4.55
CA MET A 426 22.55 -3.33 -5.13
C MET A 426 21.11 -2.83 -4.97
N MET A 427 20.15 -3.73 -4.78
CA MET A 427 18.73 -3.40 -4.70
C MET A 427 18.43 -2.48 -3.49
N PRO A 428 17.69 -1.38 -3.71
CA PRO A 428 17.17 -0.52 -2.64
C PRO A 428 16.35 -1.30 -1.61
N SER A 429 16.47 -0.91 -0.36
CA SER A 429 15.72 -1.43 0.78
C SER A 429 15.16 -0.28 1.61
N ILE A 430 14.38 -0.56 2.65
CA ILE A 430 13.82 0.49 3.51
C ILE A 430 14.88 1.18 4.39
N TYR A 431 16.07 0.60 4.57
CA TYR A 431 17.18 1.19 5.33
C TYR A 431 18.54 0.71 4.79
N ASN A 432 19.62 1.39 5.22
CA ASN A 432 21.03 1.10 4.91
C ASN A 432 21.28 1.02 3.40
N ASN A 433 20.82 2.07 2.70
CA ASN A 433 20.89 2.19 1.25
C ASN A 433 22.18 2.85 0.75
N GLY A 434 23.17 3.07 1.60
CA GLY A 434 24.44 3.66 1.21
C GLY A 434 25.23 2.80 0.21
N LEU A 435 25.92 3.47 -0.69
CA LEU A 435 26.80 2.95 -1.71
C LEU A 435 27.99 3.90 -1.86
N GLN A 436 29.20 3.45 -1.58
CA GLN A 436 30.41 4.25 -1.76
C GLN A 436 31.18 3.79 -2.99
N ILE A 437 31.51 4.75 -3.86
CA ILE A 437 32.36 4.51 -5.03
C ILE A 437 33.70 5.18 -4.78
N VAL A 438 34.77 4.38 -4.88
CA VAL A 438 36.16 4.84 -4.80
C VAL A 438 36.87 4.42 -6.08
N GLN A 439 37.63 5.32 -6.70
CA GLN A 439 38.36 5.03 -7.94
C GLN A 439 39.86 5.14 -7.71
N GLY A 440 40.59 4.26 -8.39
CA GLY A 440 42.03 4.37 -8.58
C GLY A 440 42.38 4.10 -10.05
N PRO A 441 43.60 4.39 -10.50
CA PRO A 441 44.00 4.11 -11.88
C PRO A 441 43.77 2.62 -12.22
N GLY A 442 42.90 2.35 -13.20
CA GLY A 442 42.59 1.00 -13.67
C GLY A 442 41.61 0.21 -12.79
N PHE A 443 40.97 0.82 -11.79
CA PHE A 443 40.03 0.15 -10.90
C PHE A 443 38.91 1.06 -10.35
N VAL A 444 37.73 0.46 -10.17
CA VAL A 444 36.61 1.03 -9.40
C VAL A 444 36.24 0.08 -8.27
N ALA A 445 36.24 0.57 -7.03
CA ALA A 445 35.74 -0.14 -5.88
C ALA A 445 34.34 0.38 -5.52
N ILE A 446 33.37 -0.53 -5.42
CA ILE A 446 31.99 -0.24 -5.04
C ILE A 446 31.69 -0.97 -3.73
N GLN A 447 31.50 -0.23 -2.65
CA GLN A 447 31.13 -0.76 -1.35
C GLN A 447 29.65 -0.49 -1.08
N LYS A 448 28.91 -1.54 -0.72
CA LYS A 448 27.52 -1.42 -0.26
C LYS A 448 27.49 -1.43 1.27
N GLU A 449 26.73 -0.53 1.86
CA GLU A 449 26.58 -0.45 3.32
C GLU A 449 26.01 -1.75 3.91
N MET A 450 24.89 -2.24 3.37
CA MET A 450 24.25 -3.44 3.92
C MET A 450 25.09 -4.70 3.70
N ILE A 451 25.30 -5.46 4.79
CA ILE A 451 26.20 -6.63 4.90
C ILE A 451 27.67 -6.23 5.12
N HIS A 452 28.53 -6.29 4.09
CA HIS A 452 29.97 -5.98 4.19
C HIS A 452 30.66 -6.03 2.81
N GLU A 453 29.89 -6.08 1.72
CA GLU A 453 30.41 -6.45 0.41
C GLU A 453 31.07 -5.26 -0.29
N THR A 454 32.32 -5.47 -0.74
CA THR A 454 33.04 -4.52 -1.59
C THR A 454 33.47 -5.22 -2.86
N ARG A 455 33.06 -4.68 -4.01
CA ARG A 455 33.43 -5.17 -5.34
C ARG A 455 34.55 -4.32 -5.89
N VAL A 456 35.70 -4.94 -6.17
CA VAL A 456 36.84 -4.28 -6.82
C VAL A 456 36.85 -4.68 -8.29
N ILE A 457 36.56 -3.71 -9.15
CA ILE A 457 36.28 -3.92 -10.57
C ILE A 457 37.45 -3.32 -11.36
N PRO A 458 38.28 -4.13 -12.04
CA PRO A 458 39.30 -3.61 -12.95
C PRO A 458 38.63 -2.92 -14.14
N THR A 459 39.10 -1.74 -14.53
CA THR A 459 38.64 -1.01 -15.74
C THR A 459 39.54 -1.23 -16.95
N GLU A 460 40.68 -1.89 -16.73
CA GLU A 460 41.62 -2.30 -17.76
C GLU A 460 41.54 -3.80 -18.01
N PRO A 461 41.82 -4.28 -19.24
CA PRO A 461 41.82 -5.70 -19.56
C PRO A 461 42.74 -6.51 -18.63
N ARG A 462 42.19 -7.57 -18.04
CA ARG A 462 42.94 -8.53 -17.22
C ARG A 462 42.56 -9.96 -17.57
N PRO A 463 43.44 -10.94 -17.31
CA PRO A 463 43.07 -12.33 -17.40
C PRO A 463 41.87 -12.62 -16.49
N ALA A 464 40.81 -13.19 -17.06
CA ALA A 464 39.68 -13.68 -16.29
C ALA A 464 40.11 -14.81 -15.34
N LEU A 465 39.32 -15.05 -14.29
CA LEU A 465 39.52 -16.19 -13.41
C LEU A 465 39.51 -17.49 -14.23
N GLY A 466 40.39 -18.42 -13.86
CA GLY A 466 40.48 -19.73 -14.50
C GLY A 466 39.13 -20.47 -14.41
N SER A 467 38.86 -21.37 -15.36
CA SER A 467 37.56 -22.05 -15.50
C SER A 467 37.06 -22.78 -14.25
N ASN A 468 37.97 -23.14 -13.34
CA ASN A 468 37.68 -23.89 -12.11
C ASN A 468 37.50 -22.99 -10.87
N LEU A 469 37.58 -21.67 -11.03
CA LEU A 469 37.38 -20.69 -9.96
C LEU A 469 36.02 -20.01 -10.15
N GLN A 470 35.14 -20.21 -9.19
CA GLN A 470 33.85 -19.54 -9.08
C GLN A 470 33.78 -18.84 -7.72
N SER A 471 33.09 -17.70 -7.65
CA SER A 471 32.98 -16.90 -6.42
C SER A 471 31.52 -16.52 -6.12
N TRP A 472 31.26 -16.00 -4.92
CA TRP A 472 29.92 -15.55 -4.52
C TRP A 472 29.43 -14.34 -5.31
N LEU A 473 30.34 -13.41 -5.63
CA LEU A 473 30.06 -12.15 -6.35
C LEU A 473 30.50 -12.19 -7.83
N GLY A 474 30.94 -13.35 -8.30
CA GLY A 474 31.48 -13.54 -9.65
C GLY A 474 32.87 -12.94 -9.89
N ASP A 475 33.28 -12.97 -11.14
CA ASP A 475 34.46 -12.32 -11.70
C ASP A 475 33.99 -11.10 -12.51
N ALA A 476 34.16 -9.90 -11.95
CA ALA A 476 33.69 -8.65 -12.53
C ALA A 476 34.80 -7.97 -13.33
N HIS A 477 34.51 -7.56 -14.57
CA HIS A 477 35.42 -6.81 -15.43
C HIS A 477 34.71 -5.57 -15.97
N GLY A 478 35.29 -4.41 -15.71
CA GLY A 478 34.79 -3.10 -16.12
C GLY A 478 35.44 -2.62 -17.42
N ARG A 479 34.71 -1.77 -18.14
CA ARG A 479 35.22 -0.96 -19.25
C ARG A 479 34.43 0.35 -19.35
N TRP A 480 35.05 1.36 -19.93
CA TRP A 480 34.40 2.65 -20.21
C TRP A 480 33.79 2.67 -21.61
N GLU A 481 32.51 2.99 -21.70
CA GLU A 481 31.79 3.29 -22.95
C GLU A 481 31.35 4.76 -22.90
N GLY A 482 32.22 5.66 -23.38
CA GLY A 482 32.05 7.10 -23.12
C GLY A 482 32.17 7.38 -21.62
N ASP A 483 31.13 8.01 -21.05
CA ASP A 483 31.07 8.34 -19.62
C ASP A 483 30.38 7.25 -18.77
N THR A 484 30.02 6.11 -19.38
CA THR A 484 29.38 4.98 -18.69
C THR A 484 30.40 3.91 -18.33
N LEU A 485 30.41 3.49 -17.06
CA LEU A 485 31.13 2.29 -16.63
C LEU A 485 30.24 1.07 -16.89
N VAL A 486 30.71 0.16 -17.74
CA VAL A 486 30.03 -1.10 -18.04
C VAL A 486 30.79 -2.24 -17.38
N VAL A 487 30.11 -2.98 -16.52
CA VAL A 487 30.68 -4.06 -15.72
C VAL A 487 30.03 -5.37 -16.13
N GLU A 488 30.81 -6.28 -16.70
CA GLU A 488 30.34 -7.64 -16.97
C GLU A 488 30.85 -8.57 -15.87
N THR A 489 29.93 -9.32 -15.26
CA THR A 489 30.24 -10.26 -14.19
C THR A 489 29.78 -11.67 -14.57
N THR A 490 30.69 -12.63 -14.49
CA THR A 490 30.44 -14.06 -14.75
C THR A 490 31.03 -14.92 -13.62
N LYS A 491 31.16 -16.25 -13.79
CA LYS A 491 31.82 -17.16 -12.81
C LYS A 491 31.20 -17.15 -11.41
N PHE A 492 29.89 -17.03 -11.32
CA PHE A 492 29.17 -17.22 -10.06
C PHE A 492 29.26 -18.68 -9.59
N ASN A 493 29.32 -18.90 -8.28
CA ASN A 493 29.34 -20.23 -7.67
C ASN A 493 27.96 -20.87 -7.50
N GLY A 494 26.88 -20.18 -7.93
CA GLY A 494 25.50 -20.66 -7.85
C GLY A 494 24.88 -20.73 -6.45
N ARG A 495 25.64 -20.39 -5.40
CA ARG A 495 25.19 -20.55 -4.02
C ARG A 495 24.36 -19.40 -3.49
N ALA A 496 24.37 -18.25 -4.17
CA ALA A 496 23.51 -17.09 -3.90
C ALA A 496 22.61 -16.79 -5.12
N PRO A 497 21.69 -17.70 -5.49
CA PRO A 497 20.92 -17.54 -6.71
C PRO A 497 19.94 -16.36 -6.61
N TYR A 498 19.87 -15.56 -7.67
CA TYR A 498 18.89 -14.47 -7.76
C TYR A 498 17.75 -14.87 -8.69
N ARG A 499 16.53 -15.01 -8.11
CA ARG A 499 15.31 -15.46 -8.83
C ARG A 499 15.55 -16.73 -9.68
N GLY A 500 16.37 -17.65 -9.18
CA GLY A 500 16.70 -18.92 -9.82
C GLY A 500 17.96 -18.92 -10.69
N ALA A 501 18.51 -17.75 -11.04
CA ALA A 501 19.76 -17.63 -11.78
C ALA A 501 20.98 -17.83 -10.86
N GLY A 502 21.94 -18.62 -11.32
CA GLY A 502 23.07 -19.09 -10.52
C GLY A 502 24.37 -19.10 -11.32
N GLU A 503 24.99 -20.28 -11.47
CA GLU A 503 26.30 -20.43 -12.13
C GLU A 503 26.32 -20.00 -13.60
N ASN A 504 25.17 -20.05 -14.27
CA ASN A 504 25.02 -19.70 -15.69
C ASN A 504 24.68 -18.22 -15.91
N LEU A 505 24.59 -17.43 -14.83
CA LEU A 505 24.27 -16.01 -14.93
C LEU A 505 25.45 -15.24 -15.55
N THR A 506 25.13 -14.43 -16.54
CA THR A 506 25.94 -13.28 -16.97
C THR A 506 25.19 -12.03 -16.56
N LEU A 507 25.82 -11.22 -15.71
CA LEU A 507 25.28 -9.95 -15.25
C LEU A 507 26.05 -8.82 -15.92
N VAL A 508 25.33 -7.92 -16.60
CA VAL A 508 25.92 -6.70 -17.15
C VAL A 508 25.33 -5.50 -16.42
N GLU A 509 26.17 -4.74 -15.74
CA GLU A 509 25.77 -3.52 -15.05
C GLU A 509 26.28 -2.29 -15.79
N ARG A 510 25.50 -1.21 -15.79
CA ARG A 510 25.88 0.08 -16.37
C ARG A 510 25.68 1.15 -15.32
N TYR A 511 26.74 1.91 -15.06
CA TYR A 511 26.72 3.05 -14.15
C TYR A 511 26.92 4.31 -14.98
N THR A 512 25.92 5.19 -15.00
CA THR A 512 25.95 6.41 -15.81
C THR A 512 25.60 7.62 -14.95
N ARG A 513 26.49 8.60 -14.90
CA ARG A 513 26.26 9.83 -14.15
C ARG A 513 25.45 10.80 -15.00
N LEU A 514 24.21 11.07 -14.58
CA LEU A 514 23.28 11.94 -15.31
C LEU A 514 23.33 13.40 -14.84
N GLY A 515 23.99 13.66 -13.72
CA GLY A 515 24.08 14.98 -13.12
C GLY A 515 25.08 15.05 -11.96
N PRO A 516 25.19 16.20 -11.28
CA PRO A 516 26.08 16.35 -10.14
C PRO A 516 25.73 15.37 -9.00
N THR A 517 24.44 15.07 -8.82
CA THR A 517 23.89 14.28 -7.72
C THR A 517 23.12 13.04 -8.15
N THR A 518 23.14 12.66 -9.43
CA THR A 518 22.31 11.55 -9.94
C THR A 518 23.18 10.52 -10.66
N LEU A 519 23.16 9.29 -10.17
CA LEU A 519 23.79 8.13 -10.78
C LEU A 519 22.71 7.12 -11.18
N GLU A 520 22.57 6.89 -12.48
CA GLU A 520 21.72 5.83 -12.99
C GLU A 520 22.47 4.50 -12.94
N TYR A 521 21.80 3.49 -12.40
CA TYR A 521 22.28 2.12 -12.37
C TYR A 521 21.30 1.24 -13.15
N GLN A 522 21.82 0.61 -14.21
CA GLN A 522 21.11 -0.42 -14.96
C GLN A 522 21.78 -1.76 -14.74
N PHE A 523 20.99 -2.83 -14.71
CA PHE A 523 21.49 -4.20 -14.62
C PHE A 523 20.71 -5.11 -15.55
N THR A 524 21.42 -5.78 -16.44
CA THR A 524 20.89 -6.77 -17.38
C THR A 524 21.24 -8.18 -16.90
N MET A 525 20.20 -8.98 -16.70
CA MET A 525 20.29 -10.37 -16.25
C MET A 525 20.15 -11.30 -17.46
N ASN A 526 21.17 -12.10 -17.71
CA ASN A 526 21.14 -13.13 -18.74
C ASN A 526 21.50 -14.50 -18.16
N ASP A 527 20.50 -15.35 -17.96
CA ASP A 527 20.68 -16.77 -17.67
C ASP A 527 19.70 -17.57 -18.56
N PRO A 528 20.15 -18.12 -19.69
CA PRO A 528 19.29 -18.85 -20.63
C PRO A 528 18.78 -20.17 -20.05
N THR A 529 19.31 -20.61 -18.90
CA THR A 529 18.78 -21.78 -18.19
C THR A 529 17.61 -21.43 -17.28
N VAL A 530 17.31 -20.14 -17.12
CA VAL A 530 16.25 -19.60 -16.25
C VAL A 530 15.20 -18.83 -17.02
N TRP A 531 15.59 -17.86 -17.84
CA TRP A 531 14.65 -17.00 -18.58
C TRP A 531 14.70 -17.27 -20.08
N THR A 532 13.56 -17.05 -20.73
CA THR A 532 13.43 -17.17 -22.20
C THR A 532 14.22 -16.11 -22.98
N ARG A 533 14.52 -14.97 -22.37
CA ARG A 533 15.39 -13.91 -22.89
C ARG A 533 16.01 -13.09 -21.75
N PRO A 534 17.08 -12.33 -22.00
CA PRO A 534 17.61 -11.37 -21.03
C PRO A 534 16.58 -10.30 -20.68
N TRP A 535 16.77 -9.64 -19.53
CA TRP A 535 15.96 -8.51 -19.09
C TRP A 535 16.81 -7.49 -18.33
N THR A 536 16.39 -6.24 -18.34
CA THR A 536 17.10 -5.10 -17.76
C THR A 536 16.24 -4.36 -16.74
N GLY A 537 16.79 -4.19 -15.53
CA GLY A 537 16.28 -3.29 -14.52
C GLY A 537 17.08 -1.99 -14.44
N MET A 538 16.45 -0.91 -13.97
CA MET A 538 17.04 0.40 -13.78
C MET A 538 16.45 1.07 -12.54
N PHE A 539 17.29 1.77 -11.78
CA PHE A 539 16.88 2.80 -10.84
C PHE A 539 18.04 3.78 -10.64
N ARG A 540 17.82 4.83 -9.84
CA ARG A 540 18.81 5.88 -9.60
C ARG A 540 19.28 5.88 -8.15
N PHE A 541 20.54 6.23 -7.98
CA PHE A 541 21.12 6.61 -6.70
C PHE A 541 21.32 8.12 -6.66
N ASP A 542 21.08 8.69 -5.47
CA ASP A 542 21.27 10.11 -5.18
C ASP A 542 22.58 10.31 -4.43
N LYS A 543 23.40 11.28 -4.86
CA LYS A 543 24.64 11.62 -4.17
C LYS A 543 24.35 12.32 -2.86
N ASP A 544 25.02 11.90 -1.79
CA ASP A 544 24.92 12.49 -0.46
C ASP A 544 26.31 12.50 0.21
N ASP A 545 27.15 13.44 -0.20
CA ASP A 545 28.49 13.63 0.38
C ASP A 545 28.47 14.53 1.64
N GLU A 546 27.33 15.11 1.99
CA GLU A 546 27.21 16.11 3.07
C GLU A 546 26.72 15.50 4.39
N GLN A 547 25.84 14.49 4.32
CA GLN A 547 25.16 13.94 5.49
C GLN A 547 25.36 12.43 5.64
N TYR A 548 25.43 11.68 4.54
CA TYR A 548 25.49 10.22 4.60
C TYR A 548 26.92 9.72 4.84
N GLU A 549 27.16 9.17 6.02
CA GLU A 549 28.38 8.41 6.31
C GLU A 549 28.09 6.92 6.16
N LEU A 550 28.94 6.21 5.40
CA LEU A 550 28.86 4.77 5.33
C LEU A 550 29.37 4.20 6.66
N VAL A 551 28.44 3.82 7.53
CA VAL A 551 28.76 3.22 8.82
C VAL A 551 28.90 1.70 8.71
N GLU A 552 29.55 1.10 9.70
CA GLU A 552 29.67 -0.36 9.80
C GLU A 552 28.29 -1.02 9.90
N TYR A 553 28.03 -1.98 9.02
CA TYR A 553 26.90 -2.89 9.15
C TYR A 553 27.33 -4.11 9.95
N ALA A 554 27.20 -4.02 11.27
CA ALA A 554 27.58 -5.06 12.23
C ALA A 554 26.56 -6.24 12.20
N CYS A 555 26.57 -7.02 11.12
CA CYS A 555 25.53 -8.01 10.83
C CYS A 555 25.43 -9.13 11.88
N HIS A 556 26.52 -9.48 12.56
CA HIS A 556 26.51 -10.53 13.58
C HIS A 556 26.14 -9.99 14.96
N GLU A 557 26.53 -8.76 15.26
CA GLU A 557 26.34 -8.07 16.53
C GLU A 557 24.85 -7.76 16.73
N GLY A 558 24.21 -8.43 17.68
CA GLY A 558 22.77 -8.27 17.94
C GLY A 558 21.85 -9.03 16.98
N ASN A 559 22.39 -9.85 16.07
CA ASN A 559 21.57 -10.72 15.23
C ASN A 559 21.12 -11.98 15.98
N TYR A 560 20.04 -11.82 16.74
CA TYR A 560 19.35 -12.93 17.42
C TYR A 560 18.42 -13.72 16.50
N GLY A 561 18.24 -13.30 15.24
CA GLY A 561 17.30 -13.91 14.31
C GLY A 561 17.58 -15.39 14.09
N MET A 562 18.85 -15.75 13.84
CA MET A 562 19.26 -17.15 13.67
C MET A 562 18.97 -18.00 14.93
N THR A 563 19.38 -17.52 16.10
CA THR A 563 19.14 -18.23 17.37
C THR A 563 17.65 -18.38 17.66
N ASN A 564 16.85 -17.34 17.43
CA ASN A 564 15.40 -17.34 17.66
C ASN A 564 14.65 -18.27 16.70
N ILE A 565 15.04 -18.31 15.42
CA ILE A 565 14.43 -19.22 14.45
C ILE A 565 14.73 -20.68 14.83
N LEU A 566 15.99 -20.99 15.17
CA LEU A 566 16.39 -22.34 15.54
C LEU A 566 15.78 -22.78 16.89
N SER A 567 15.73 -21.89 17.88
CA SER A 567 15.10 -22.20 19.17
C SER A 567 13.58 -22.40 19.01
N GLY A 568 12.92 -21.57 18.20
CA GLY A 568 11.52 -21.74 17.81
C GLY A 568 11.29 -23.09 17.13
N ALA A 569 12.15 -23.48 16.19
CA ALA A 569 12.10 -24.80 15.55
C ALA A 569 12.18 -25.94 16.57
N ARG A 570 13.15 -25.92 17.49
CA ARG A 570 13.27 -26.93 18.56
C ARG A 570 12.06 -26.94 19.50
N SER A 571 11.43 -25.79 19.72
CA SER A 571 10.22 -25.69 20.54
C SER A 571 9.04 -26.40 19.88
N VAL A 572 8.84 -26.18 18.57
CA VAL A 572 7.76 -26.84 17.81
C VAL A 572 7.97 -28.35 17.74
N GLU A 573 9.19 -28.81 17.48
CA GLU A 573 9.49 -30.26 17.49
C GLU A 573 9.19 -30.91 18.85
N ARG A 574 9.49 -30.22 19.95
CA ARG A 574 9.21 -30.71 21.29
C ARG A 574 7.70 -30.79 21.55
N ALA A 575 6.94 -29.78 21.14
CA ALA A 575 5.48 -29.80 21.24
C ALA A 575 4.88 -30.96 20.44
N GLN A 576 5.36 -31.18 19.21
CA GLN A 576 4.95 -32.30 18.36
C GLN A 576 5.29 -33.66 18.97
N ALA A 577 6.48 -33.82 19.57
CA ALA A 577 6.88 -35.03 20.27
C ALA A 577 6.04 -35.30 21.53
N GLU A 578 5.53 -34.23 22.18
CA GLU A 578 4.64 -34.29 23.34
C GLU A 578 3.16 -34.46 22.95
N GLY A 579 2.82 -34.48 21.65
CA GLY A 579 1.45 -34.60 21.15
C GLY A 579 0.59 -33.36 21.37
N ARG A 580 1.21 -32.18 21.46
CA ARG A 580 0.55 -30.87 21.65
C ARG A 580 0.39 -30.10 20.36
#